data_AF-A0A3E1K932-F1
#
_entry.id   AF-A0A3E1K932-F1
#
_cell.length_a   1.000
_cell.length_b   1.000
_cell.length_c   1.000
_cell.angle_alpha   90.00
_cell.angle_beta   90.00
_cell.angle_gamma   90.00
#
_symmetry.space_group_name_H-M   'P 1'
#
loop_
_entity.id
_entity.type
_entity.pdbx_description
1 polymer ?
#
loop_
_entity_poly.entity_id
_entity_poly.type
_entity_poly.pdbx_seq_one_letter_code
_entity_poly.pdbx_strand_id
1 'polypeptide(L)'
;MNKELTWRPIALQILILLAIAFGVLAWTQRPEGALVWMTGMLSMPLAWLLVVAFGAMPGPERPRERRTVFNSLIGGALMIAGALGACALGSLGAIEEEWITRYGMIVIALALVVTGNGLPKKRETACGPARGLAVKRLLGWTFVVTGLLLILAWLTLPLVNDVAWWATFGIYVAAGTVCAVGVRRIATRSSAGAAS
;
A
#
# COMPACT_ATOMS: atom_id res chain seq x y z
N MET A 1 -13.93 -24.03 -16.01
CA MET A 1 -12.86 -23.00 -16.07
C MET A 1 -13.40 -21.72 -15.43
N ASN A 2 -12.81 -21.27 -14.31
CA ASN A 2 -13.33 -20.13 -13.55
C ASN A 2 -13.09 -18.81 -14.31
N LYS A 3 -14.16 -18.22 -14.85
CA LYS A 3 -14.13 -16.92 -15.56
C LYS A 3 -13.51 -15.79 -14.72
N GLU A 4 -13.52 -15.89 -13.38
CA GLU A 4 -12.90 -14.88 -12.51
C GLU A 4 -11.36 -14.81 -12.63
N LEU A 5 -10.70 -15.89 -13.06
CA LEU A 5 -9.24 -15.92 -13.12
C LEU A 5 -8.68 -15.31 -14.41
N THR A 6 -9.48 -15.27 -15.48
CA THR A 6 -9.06 -14.76 -16.80
C THR A 6 -9.01 -13.24 -16.86
N TRP A 7 -9.87 -12.53 -16.11
CA TRP A 7 -9.92 -11.06 -16.13
C TRP A 7 -8.77 -10.38 -15.38
N ARG A 8 -8.19 -11.04 -14.38
CA ARG A 8 -7.12 -10.50 -13.52
C ARG A 8 -5.82 -10.17 -14.28
N PRO A 9 -5.25 -11.09 -15.08
CA PRO A 9 -4.07 -10.76 -15.87
C PRO A 9 -4.35 -9.65 -16.90
N ILE A 10 -5.55 -9.64 -17.51
CA ILE A 10 -5.96 -8.58 -18.44
C ILE A 10 -5.99 -7.21 -17.71
N ALA A 11 -6.62 -7.14 -16.54
CA ALA A 11 -6.66 -5.93 -15.74
C ALA A 11 -5.26 -5.44 -15.35
N LEU A 12 -4.36 -6.35 -14.96
CA LEU A 12 -2.97 -6.01 -14.65
C LEU A 12 -2.23 -5.45 -15.87
N GLN A 13 -2.39 -6.07 -17.04
CA GLN A 13 -1.77 -5.58 -18.28
C GLN A 13 -2.29 -4.20 -18.66
N ILE A 14 -3.60 -3.96 -18.56
CA ILE A 14 -4.20 -2.64 -18.80
C ILE A 14 -3.60 -1.59 -17.86
N LEU A 15 -3.47 -1.90 -16.56
CA LEU A 15 -2.88 -0.98 -15.58
C LEU A 15 -1.41 -0.68 -15.87
N ILE A 16 -0.63 -1.68 -16.31
CA ILE A 16 0.76 -1.49 -16.74
C ILE A 16 0.82 -0.57 -17.95
N LEU A 17 -0.01 -0.79 -18.97
CA LEU A 17 -0.05 0.04 -20.17
C LEU A 17 -0.47 1.48 -19.85
N LEU A 18 -1.45 1.66 -18.96
CA LEU A 18 -1.84 2.99 -18.47
C LEU A 18 -0.72 3.69 -17.71
N ALA A 19 -0.02 2.98 -16.82
CA ALA A 19 1.13 3.53 -16.10
C ALA A 19 2.23 3.98 -17.08
N ILE A 20 2.53 3.18 -18.10
CA ILE A 20 3.50 3.56 -19.15
C ILE A 20 3.01 4.78 -19.92
N ALA A 21 1.75 4.79 -20.37
CA ALA A 21 1.19 5.90 -21.13
C ALA A 21 1.23 7.22 -20.33
N PHE A 22 0.82 7.20 -19.06
CA PHE A 22 0.89 8.38 -18.19
C PHE A 22 2.32 8.78 -17.86
N GLY A 23 3.24 7.83 -17.67
CA GLY A 23 4.65 8.12 -17.44
C GLY A 23 5.32 8.77 -18.64
N VAL A 24 5.04 8.29 -19.86
CA VAL A 24 5.51 8.91 -21.11
C VAL A 24 4.93 10.32 -21.27
N LEU A 25 3.64 10.49 -21.02
CA LEU A 25 2.99 11.80 -21.08
C LEU A 25 3.58 12.79 -20.06
N ALA A 26 3.80 12.36 -18.82
CA ALA A 26 4.43 13.19 -17.79
C ALA A 26 5.89 13.52 -18.14
N TRP A 27 6.64 12.58 -18.72
CA TRP A 27 8.01 12.81 -19.19
C TRP A 27 8.05 13.89 -20.27
N THR A 28 7.21 13.82 -21.30
CA THR A 28 7.24 14.80 -22.38
C THR A 28 6.95 16.23 -21.90
N GLN A 29 6.15 16.38 -20.85
CA GLN A 29 5.85 17.69 -20.24
C GLN A 29 6.93 18.15 -19.24
N ARG A 30 7.53 17.23 -18.48
CA ARG A 30 8.53 17.53 -17.43
C ARG A 30 9.71 16.55 -17.50
N PRO A 31 10.66 16.74 -18.43
CA PRO A 31 11.77 15.81 -18.64
C PRO A 31 12.77 15.78 -17.46
N GLU A 32 12.81 16.84 -16.64
CA GLU A 32 13.68 16.89 -15.45
C GLU A 32 13.34 15.80 -14.41
N GLY A 33 12.09 15.33 -14.41
CA GLY A 33 11.63 14.22 -13.57
C GLY A 33 11.84 12.83 -14.17
N ALA A 34 12.59 12.68 -15.28
CA ALA A 34 12.69 11.44 -16.05
C ALA A 34 12.95 10.18 -15.19
N LEU A 35 13.85 10.28 -14.20
CA LEU A 35 14.14 9.17 -13.30
C LEU A 35 12.91 8.73 -12.48
N VAL A 36 12.15 9.69 -11.96
CA VAL A 36 10.91 9.41 -11.20
C VAL A 36 9.89 8.72 -12.11
N TRP A 37 9.72 9.21 -13.33
CA TRP A 37 8.80 8.61 -14.31
C TRP A 37 9.23 7.20 -14.70
N MET A 38 10.51 7.00 -14.98
CA MET A 38 11.07 5.67 -15.28
C MET A 38 10.85 4.68 -14.15
N THR A 39 11.10 5.08 -12.90
CA THR A 39 10.87 4.19 -11.75
C THR A 39 9.41 3.78 -11.64
N GLY A 40 8.47 4.72 -11.82
CA GLY A 40 7.04 4.41 -11.84
C GLY A 40 6.68 3.45 -12.98
N MET A 41 7.09 3.75 -14.21
CA MET A 41 6.78 2.92 -15.39
C MET A 41 7.34 1.50 -15.29
N LEU A 42 8.57 1.34 -14.79
CA LEU A 42 9.27 0.05 -14.78
C LEU A 42 8.97 -0.79 -13.54
N SER A 43 8.53 -0.18 -12.44
CA SER A 43 8.27 -0.88 -11.18
C SER A 43 7.32 -2.08 -11.31
N MET A 44 6.20 -1.93 -12.05
CA MET A 44 5.20 -2.99 -12.20
C MET A 44 5.61 -4.11 -13.16
N PRO A 45 6.11 -3.82 -14.37
CA PRO A 45 6.72 -4.84 -15.22
C PRO A 45 7.83 -5.62 -14.50
N LEU A 46 8.68 -4.91 -13.74
CA LEU A 46 9.75 -5.53 -12.98
C LEU A 46 9.20 -6.41 -11.86
N ALA A 47 8.23 -5.92 -11.07
CA ALA A 47 7.59 -6.72 -10.03
C ALA A 47 6.95 -8.00 -10.58
N TRP A 48 6.26 -7.91 -11.73
CA TRP A 48 5.71 -9.06 -12.42
C TRP A 48 6.80 -10.05 -12.86
N LEU A 49 7.86 -9.54 -13.49
CA LEU A 49 8.99 -10.35 -13.94
C LEU A 49 9.65 -11.08 -12.78
N LEU A 50 9.86 -10.40 -11.65
CA LEU A 50 10.43 -11.01 -10.44
C LEU A 50 9.51 -12.12 -9.90
N VAL A 51 8.20 -11.89 -9.83
CA VAL A 51 7.24 -12.92 -9.38
C VAL A 51 7.32 -14.18 -10.26
N VAL A 52 7.45 -14.01 -11.58
CA VAL A 52 7.58 -15.12 -12.52
C VAL A 52 8.96 -15.79 -12.40
N ALA A 53 10.04 -15.01 -12.40
CA ALA A 53 11.41 -15.51 -12.39
C ALA A 53 11.76 -16.29 -11.11
N PHE A 54 11.26 -15.85 -9.97
CA PHE A 54 11.47 -16.52 -8.68
C PHE A 54 10.44 -17.62 -8.38
N GLY A 55 9.53 -17.93 -9.31
CA GLY A 55 8.51 -18.95 -9.08
C GLY A 55 7.56 -18.62 -7.91
N ALA A 56 7.40 -17.34 -7.59
CA ALA A 56 6.55 -16.89 -6.49
C ALA A 56 5.06 -16.97 -6.82
N MET A 57 4.71 -17.26 -8.09
CA MET A 57 3.33 -17.49 -8.53
C MET A 57 2.87 -18.90 -8.12
N PRO A 58 1.84 -19.03 -7.27
CA PRO A 58 1.29 -20.33 -6.91
C PRO A 58 0.71 -21.04 -8.13
N GLY A 59 0.87 -22.37 -8.18
CA GLY A 59 0.35 -23.21 -9.25
C GLY A 59 -1.18 -23.23 -9.33
N PRO A 60 -1.75 -23.79 -10.42
CA PRO A 60 -3.20 -23.85 -10.64
C PRO A 60 -3.96 -24.61 -9.53
N GLU A 61 -3.29 -25.51 -8.81
CA GLU A 61 -3.80 -26.26 -7.67
C GLU A 61 -4.05 -25.39 -6.41
N ARG A 62 -3.49 -24.18 -6.34
CA ARG A 62 -3.67 -23.22 -5.23
C ARG A 62 -4.35 -21.93 -5.68
N PRO A 63 -5.62 -21.98 -6.14
CA PRO A 63 -6.30 -20.83 -6.74
C PRO A 63 -6.47 -19.64 -5.79
N ARG A 64 -6.58 -19.89 -4.48
CA ARG A 64 -6.75 -18.84 -3.46
C ARG A 64 -5.46 -18.04 -3.23
N GLU A 65 -4.32 -18.71 -3.15
CA GLU A 65 -3.01 -18.06 -3.03
C GLU A 65 -2.71 -17.26 -4.30
N ARG A 66 -2.96 -17.88 -5.47
CA ARG A 66 -2.79 -17.21 -6.76
C ARG A 66 -3.66 -15.95 -6.89
N ARG A 67 -4.93 -16.00 -6.45
CA ARG A 67 -5.82 -14.83 -6.40
C ARG A 67 -5.26 -13.71 -5.52
N THR A 68 -4.63 -14.06 -4.40
CA THR A 68 -4.04 -13.11 -3.45
C THR A 68 -2.85 -12.38 -4.07
N VAL A 69 -1.97 -13.10 -4.77
CA VAL A 69 -0.84 -12.49 -5.50
C VAL A 69 -1.36 -11.54 -6.58
N PHE A 70 -2.33 -11.96 -7.39
CA PHE A 70 -2.92 -11.07 -8.41
C PHE A 70 -3.61 -9.84 -7.80
N ASN A 71 -4.37 -9.99 -6.71
CA ASN A 71 -4.98 -8.85 -6.02
C ASN A 71 -3.91 -7.85 -5.56
N SER A 72 -2.79 -8.33 -5.04
CA SER A 72 -1.69 -7.49 -4.56
C SER A 72 -1.01 -6.74 -5.72
N LEU A 73 -0.74 -7.44 -6.83
CA LEU A 73 -0.18 -6.85 -8.04
C LEU A 73 -1.11 -5.82 -8.67
N ILE A 74 -2.40 -6.14 -8.81
CA ILE A 74 -3.42 -5.22 -9.34
C ILE A 74 -3.55 -4.00 -8.43
N GLY A 75 -3.58 -4.20 -7.11
CA GLY A 75 -3.64 -3.10 -6.14
C GLY A 75 -2.43 -2.16 -6.28
N GLY A 76 -1.21 -2.71 -6.33
CA GLY A 76 -0.01 -1.93 -6.56
C GLY A 76 -0.03 -1.22 -7.92
N ALA A 77 -0.40 -1.92 -8.99
CA ALA A 77 -0.46 -1.35 -10.33
C ALA A 77 -1.48 -0.22 -10.43
N LEU A 78 -2.63 -0.34 -9.76
CA LEU A 78 -3.65 0.70 -9.68
C LEU A 78 -3.12 1.95 -8.97
N MET A 79 -2.38 1.77 -7.86
CA MET A 79 -1.76 2.89 -7.15
C MET A 79 -0.74 3.62 -8.02
N ILE A 80 0.14 2.89 -8.71
CA ILE A 80 1.18 3.49 -9.55
C ILE A 80 0.59 4.15 -10.79
N ALA A 81 -0.34 3.48 -11.49
CA ALA A 81 -1.04 4.06 -12.62
C ALA A 81 -1.82 5.32 -12.22
N GLY A 82 -2.48 5.29 -11.05
CA GLY A 82 -3.18 6.44 -10.51
C GLY A 82 -2.24 7.60 -10.17
N ALA A 83 -1.10 7.32 -9.54
CA ALA A 83 -0.10 8.34 -9.20
C ALA A 83 0.49 9.00 -10.46
N LEU A 84 0.89 8.19 -11.45
CA LEU A 84 1.37 8.71 -12.73
C LEU A 84 0.28 9.47 -13.49
N GLY A 85 -0.97 8.99 -13.44
CA GLY A 85 -2.12 9.69 -14.02
C GLY A 85 -2.35 11.07 -13.39
N ALA A 86 -2.28 11.17 -12.06
CA ALA A 86 -2.39 12.45 -11.35
C ALA A 86 -1.24 13.41 -11.73
N CYS A 87 0.00 12.92 -11.80
CA CYS A 87 1.14 13.72 -12.26
C CYS A 87 0.98 14.18 -13.71
N ALA A 88 0.50 13.30 -14.60
CA ALA A 88 0.26 13.63 -16.00
C ALA A 88 -0.82 14.71 -16.13
N LEU A 89 -1.95 14.57 -15.43
CA LEU A 89 -3.01 15.58 -15.42
C LEU A 89 -2.54 16.92 -14.84
N GLY A 90 -1.72 16.88 -13.79
CA GLY A 90 -1.07 18.05 -13.22
C GLY A 90 -0.13 18.75 -14.18
N SER A 91 0.65 17.99 -14.94
CA SER A 91 1.56 18.54 -15.96
C SER A 91 0.83 19.24 -17.11
N LEU A 92 -0.42 18.85 -17.37
CA LEU A 92 -1.31 19.49 -18.35
C LEU A 92 -2.06 20.70 -17.77
N GLY A 93 -1.87 21.03 -16.49
CA GLY A 93 -2.63 22.08 -15.80
C GLY A 93 -4.10 21.74 -15.57
N ALA A 94 -4.50 20.47 -15.76
CA ALA A 94 -5.88 20.03 -15.53
C ALA A 94 -6.23 19.89 -14.04
N ILE A 95 -5.21 19.78 -13.19
CA ILE A 95 -5.34 19.64 -11.73
C ILE A 95 -4.29 20.56 -11.08
N GLU A 96 -4.70 21.27 -10.03
CA GLU A 96 -3.80 22.08 -9.20
C GLU A 96 -2.75 21.21 -8.51
N GLU A 97 -1.52 21.73 -8.36
CA GLU A 97 -0.39 20.99 -7.78
C GLU A 97 -0.65 20.52 -6.34
N GLU A 98 -1.45 21.29 -5.60
CA GLU A 98 -1.94 20.93 -4.26
C GLU A 98 -2.69 19.59 -4.26
N TRP A 99 -3.55 19.37 -5.25
CA TRP A 99 -4.35 18.16 -5.36
C TRP A 99 -3.53 16.94 -5.75
N ILE A 100 -2.46 17.11 -6.52
CA ILE A 100 -1.52 16.03 -6.85
C ILE A 100 -0.88 15.51 -5.55
N THR A 101 -0.41 16.42 -4.70
CA THR A 101 0.20 16.08 -3.42
C THR A 101 -0.81 15.39 -2.49
N ARG A 102 -2.03 15.94 -2.36
CA ARG A 102 -3.10 15.32 -1.58
C ARG A 102 -3.43 13.92 -2.07
N TYR A 103 -3.59 13.75 -3.38
CA TYR A 103 -3.89 12.46 -3.98
C TYR A 103 -2.82 11.42 -3.66
N GLY A 104 -1.53 11.77 -3.83
CA GLY A 104 -0.43 10.88 -3.48
C GLY A 104 -0.45 10.44 -2.02
N MET A 105 -0.66 11.38 -1.09
CA MET A 105 -0.70 11.09 0.34
C MET A 105 -1.93 10.29 0.75
N ILE A 106 -3.09 10.54 0.14
CA ILE A 106 -4.32 9.76 0.35
C ILE A 106 -4.12 8.32 -0.16
N VAL A 107 -3.49 8.14 -1.31
CA VAL A 107 -3.19 6.80 -1.86
C VAL A 107 -2.23 6.03 -0.94
N ILE A 108 -1.18 6.67 -0.43
CA ILE A 108 -0.27 6.07 0.56
C ILE A 108 -1.04 5.68 1.84
N ALA A 109 -1.90 6.57 2.34
CA ALA A 109 -2.71 6.31 3.52
C ALA A 109 -3.70 5.15 3.29
N LEU A 110 -4.28 5.04 2.10
CA LEU A 110 -5.15 3.92 1.72
C LEU A 110 -4.38 2.60 1.68
N ALA A 111 -3.13 2.60 1.20
CA ALA A 111 -2.28 1.42 1.25
C ALA A 111 -2.05 0.94 2.70
N LEU A 112 -1.84 1.85 3.65
CA LEU A 112 -1.77 1.47 5.07
C LEU A 112 -3.06 0.78 5.55
N VAL A 113 -4.23 1.30 5.17
CA VAL A 113 -5.51 0.68 5.51
C VAL A 113 -5.63 -0.73 4.92
N VAL A 114 -5.26 -0.90 3.65
CA VAL A 114 -5.30 -2.21 2.97
C VAL A 114 -4.31 -3.19 3.61
N THR A 115 -3.06 -2.78 3.82
CA THR A 115 -2.03 -3.60 4.47
C THR A 115 -2.44 -4.00 5.88
N GLY A 116 -2.98 -3.07 6.67
CA GLY A 116 -3.46 -3.35 8.03
C GLY A 116 -4.64 -4.34 8.06
N ASN A 117 -5.49 -4.33 7.04
CA ASN A 117 -6.56 -5.31 6.88
C ASN A 117 -6.11 -6.66 6.33
N GLY A 118 -5.03 -6.69 5.54
CA GLY A 118 -4.42 -7.91 5.01
C GLY A 118 -3.68 -8.74 6.07
N LEU A 119 -3.27 -8.13 7.19
CA LEU A 119 -2.62 -8.85 8.28
C LEU A 119 -3.60 -9.87 8.93
N PRO A 120 -3.19 -11.12 9.17
CA PRO A 120 -4.08 -12.15 9.66
C PRO A 120 -4.55 -11.83 11.09
N LYS A 121 -5.87 -11.56 11.22
CA LYS A 121 -6.52 -11.23 12.49
C LYS A 121 -7.07 -12.47 13.24
N LYS A 122 -7.11 -13.63 12.58
CA LYS A 122 -7.64 -14.89 13.11
C LYS A 122 -6.53 -15.94 13.25
N ARG A 123 -6.66 -16.82 14.24
CA ARG A 123 -5.72 -17.93 14.50
C ARG A 123 -6.08 -19.06 13.54
N GLU A 124 -5.20 -19.36 12.58
CA GLU A 124 -5.47 -20.41 11.57
C GLU A 124 -5.11 -21.81 12.06
N THR A 125 -4.37 -21.95 13.16
CA THR A 125 -4.04 -23.26 13.76
C THR A 125 -4.06 -23.19 15.29
N ALA A 126 -4.70 -24.19 15.92
CA ALA A 126 -4.89 -24.26 17.38
C ALA A 126 -3.56 -24.34 18.17
N CYS A 127 -2.46 -24.75 17.53
CA CYS A 127 -1.16 -24.98 18.18
C CYS A 127 -0.12 -23.85 18.02
N GLY A 128 -0.45 -22.71 17.39
CA GLY A 128 0.50 -21.62 17.18
C GLY A 128 0.71 -20.70 18.40
N PRO A 129 1.90 -20.13 18.64
CA PRO A 129 2.19 -19.26 19.78
C PRO A 129 1.28 -18.02 19.80
N ALA A 130 0.51 -17.84 20.88
CA ALA A 130 -0.49 -16.77 21.03
C ALA A 130 0.10 -15.35 20.88
N ARG A 131 1.40 -15.19 21.21
CA ARG A 131 2.13 -13.92 21.15
C ARG A 131 2.18 -13.32 19.75
N GLY A 132 2.44 -14.14 18.73
CA GLY A 132 2.56 -13.67 17.34
C GLY A 132 1.25 -13.09 16.81
N LEU A 133 0.12 -13.70 17.17
CA LEU A 133 -1.21 -13.23 16.74
C LEU A 133 -1.57 -11.89 17.40
N ALA A 134 -1.29 -11.73 18.70
CA ALA A 134 -1.57 -10.49 19.42
C ALA A 134 -0.81 -9.29 18.81
N VAL A 135 0.47 -9.48 18.47
CA VAL A 135 1.28 -8.44 17.82
C VAL A 135 0.75 -8.14 16.41
N LYS A 136 0.46 -9.15 15.60
CA LYS A 136 -0.12 -8.94 14.25
C LYS A 136 -1.45 -8.18 14.29
N ARG A 137 -2.31 -8.49 15.27
CA ARG A 137 -3.59 -7.79 15.47
C ARG A 137 -3.36 -6.33 15.86
N LEU A 138 -2.43 -6.06 16.78
CA LEU A 138 -2.07 -4.69 17.18
C LEU A 138 -1.56 -3.87 15.99
N LEU A 139 -0.60 -4.42 15.23
CA LEU A 139 -0.04 -3.76 14.05
C LEU A 139 -1.11 -3.53 12.98
N GLY A 140 -1.94 -4.53 12.71
CA GLY A 140 -3.03 -4.42 11.74
C GLY A 140 -4.02 -3.30 12.07
N TRP A 141 -4.45 -3.21 13.33
CA TRP A 141 -5.32 -2.10 13.76
C TRP A 141 -4.61 -0.76 13.73
N THR A 142 -3.34 -0.70 14.12
CA THR A 142 -2.58 0.55 14.10
C THR A 142 -2.44 1.09 12.69
N PHE A 143 -2.13 0.24 11.70
CA PHE A 143 -2.07 0.64 10.29
C PHE A 143 -3.43 1.11 9.75
N VAL A 144 -4.52 0.43 10.09
CA VAL A 144 -5.87 0.85 9.67
C VAL A 144 -6.23 2.21 10.24
N VAL A 145 -6.09 2.39 11.55
CA VAL A 145 -6.44 3.66 12.22
C VAL A 145 -5.54 4.80 11.72
N THR A 146 -4.24 4.55 11.60
CA THR A 146 -3.27 5.53 11.07
C THR A 146 -3.64 5.95 9.65
N GLY A 147 -3.91 4.99 8.76
CA GLY A 147 -4.30 5.29 7.38
C GLY A 147 -5.60 6.10 7.31
N LEU A 148 -6.62 5.77 8.11
CA LEU A 148 -7.87 6.53 8.14
C LEU A 148 -7.68 7.97 8.65
N LEU A 149 -6.88 8.16 9.71
CA LEU A 149 -6.57 9.48 10.23
C LEU A 149 -5.78 10.32 9.21
N LEU A 150 -4.85 9.70 8.49
CA LEU A 150 -4.11 10.36 7.42
C LEU A 150 -5.02 10.77 6.26
N ILE A 151 -5.95 9.90 5.82
CA ILE A 151 -6.94 10.26 4.80
C ILE A 151 -7.73 11.49 5.24
N LEU A 152 -8.24 11.51 6.48
CA LEU A 152 -8.98 12.65 7.02
C LEU A 152 -8.11 13.91 7.09
N ALA A 153 -6.88 13.79 7.57
CA ALA A 153 -5.94 14.92 7.66
C ALA A 153 -5.66 15.52 6.27
N TRP A 154 -5.36 14.70 5.27
CA TRP A 154 -5.05 15.14 3.91
C TRP A 154 -6.28 15.61 3.11
N LEU A 155 -7.50 15.29 3.54
CA LEU A 155 -8.73 15.83 2.96
C LEU A 155 -9.15 17.16 3.59
N THR A 156 -8.85 17.39 4.86
CA THR A 156 -9.41 18.51 5.63
C THR A 156 -8.42 19.61 5.96
N LEU A 157 -7.14 19.29 6.12
CA LEU A 157 -6.15 20.27 6.54
C LEU A 157 -5.64 21.11 5.35
N PRO A 158 -5.39 22.41 5.56
CA PRO A 158 -4.75 23.25 4.56
C PRO A 158 -3.29 22.79 4.35
N LEU A 159 -2.83 22.88 3.10
CA LEU A 159 -1.41 22.70 2.78
C LEU A 159 -0.58 23.94 3.09
N VAL A 160 -1.25 25.09 3.19
CA VAL A 160 -0.65 26.35 3.60
C VAL A 160 -0.07 26.21 5.02
N ASN A 161 1.21 26.60 5.18
CA ASN A 161 1.99 26.51 6.42
C ASN A 161 2.37 25.09 6.90
N ASP A 162 2.43 24.12 5.99
CA ASP A 162 2.89 22.74 6.29
C ASP A 162 2.09 22.02 7.40
N VAL A 163 0.87 22.47 7.69
CA VAL A 163 0.04 21.93 8.78
C VAL A 163 -0.28 20.45 8.54
N ALA A 164 -0.61 20.08 7.31
CA ALA A 164 -0.85 18.69 6.92
C ALA A 164 0.38 17.78 7.13
N TRP A 165 1.59 18.31 6.91
CA TRP A 165 2.84 17.59 7.13
C TRP A 165 3.11 17.36 8.61
N TRP A 166 2.97 18.40 9.44
CA TRP A 166 3.11 18.27 10.89
C TRP A 166 2.07 17.34 11.51
N ALA A 167 0.83 17.41 11.04
CA ALA A 167 -0.22 16.47 11.44
C ALA A 167 0.14 15.01 11.07
N THR A 168 0.63 14.80 9.85
CA THR A 168 1.11 13.48 9.37
C THR A 168 2.23 12.95 10.26
N PHE A 169 3.23 13.78 10.54
CA PHE A 169 4.33 13.42 11.43
C PHE A 169 3.84 13.06 12.84
N GLY A 170 2.98 13.90 13.42
CA GLY A 170 2.39 13.64 14.73
C GLY A 170 1.60 12.33 14.79
N ILE A 171 0.81 12.04 13.76
CA ILE A 171 0.07 10.77 13.63
C ILE A 171 1.05 9.58 13.61
N TYR A 172 2.14 9.65 12.83
CA TYR A 172 3.14 8.57 12.79
C TYR A 172 3.87 8.37 14.12
N VAL A 173 4.26 9.45 14.81
CA VAL A 173 4.91 9.38 16.13
C VAL A 173 3.96 8.74 17.16
N ALA A 174 2.69 9.15 17.17
CA ALA A 174 1.68 8.56 18.04
C ALA A 174 1.48 7.06 17.74
N ALA A 175 1.35 6.69 16.47
CA ALA A 175 1.23 5.30 16.04
C ALA A 175 2.45 4.44 16.45
N GLY A 176 3.66 4.96 16.23
CA GLY A 176 4.91 4.31 16.64
C GLY A 176 4.98 4.09 18.15
N THR A 177 4.55 5.08 18.93
CA THR A 177 4.50 5.00 20.40
C THR A 177 3.50 3.95 20.87
N VAL A 178 2.28 3.92 20.30
CA VAL A 178 1.26 2.90 20.59
C VAL A 178 1.76 1.50 20.28
N CYS A 179 2.42 1.31 19.13
CA CYS A 179 3.04 0.05 18.74
C CYS A 179 4.12 -0.39 19.74
N ALA A 180 5.07 0.49 20.08
CA ALA A 180 6.15 0.17 21.00
C ALA A 180 5.63 -0.22 22.39
N VAL A 181 4.69 0.57 22.94
CA VAL A 181 4.07 0.28 24.24
C VAL A 181 3.26 -1.02 24.21
N GLY A 182 2.47 -1.23 23.16
CA GLY A 182 1.65 -2.43 23.00
C GLY A 182 2.50 -3.71 22.87
N VAL A 183 3.56 -3.68 22.07
CA VAL A 183 4.51 -4.80 21.93
C VAL A 183 5.21 -5.10 23.25
N ARG A 184 5.69 -4.08 23.96
CA ARG A 184 6.31 -4.24 25.28
C ARG A 184 5.35 -4.90 26.27
N ARG A 185 4.09 -4.43 26.34
CA ARG A 185 3.06 -5.02 27.22
C ARG A 185 2.79 -6.48 26.88
N ILE A 186 2.67 -6.83 25.60
CA ILE A 186 2.48 -8.21 25.15
C ILE A 186 3.68 -9.08 25.56
N ALA A 187 4.91 -8.57 25.42
CA ALA A 187 6.11 -9.28 25.82
C ALA A 187 6.15 -9.56 27.33
N THR A 188 5.85 -8.56 28.17
CA THR A 188 5.86 -8.70 29.64
C THR A 188 4.81 -9.67 30.20
N ARG A 189 3.64 -9.75 29.58
CA ARG A 189 2.60 -10.72 29.99
C ARG A 189 2.99 -12.17 29.70
N SER A 190 3.76 -12.37 28.63
CA SER A 190 4.22 -13.70 28.23
C SER A 190 5.27 -14.26 29.19
N SER A 191 6.12 -13.43 29.79
CA SER A 191 7.12 -13.88 30.76
C SER A 191 6.49 -14.21 32.11
N ALA A 192 5.46 -13.46 32.54
CA ALA A 192 4.78 -13.71 33.80
C ALA A 192 4.02 -15.06 33.81
N GLY A 193 3.37 -15.43 32.70
CA GLY A 193 2.64 -16.70 32.60
C GLY A 193 3.50 -17.95 32.39
N ALA A 194 4.81 -17.81 32.20
CA ALA A 194 5.73 -18.95 32.10
C ALA A 194 6.33 -19.36 33.45
N ALA A 195 6.15 -18.54 34.48
CA ALA A 195 6.69 -18.76 35.83
C ALA A 195 5.66 -19.36 36.81
N SER A 196 4.42 -19.59 36.36
CA SER A 196 3.32 -20.21 37.10
C SER A 196 3.03 -21.61 36.57
#